data_AF-W4L3G1-F1
#
_entry.id   AF-W4L3G1-F1
#
_cell.length_a   1.000
_cell.length_b   1.000
_cell.length_c   1.000
_cell.angle_alpha   90.00
_cell.angle_beta   90.00
_cell.angle_gamma   90.00
#
_symmetry.space_group_name_H-M   'P 1'
#
loop_
_entity.id
_entity.type
_entity.pdbx_description
1 polymer ?
#
loop_
_entity_poly.entity_id
_entity_poly.type
_entity_poly.pdbx_seq_one_letter_code
_entity_poly.pdbx_strand_id
1 'polypeptide(L)'
;MTPRILSGGCYDEKPCQLLGDTIVPIEMKPGKKWRYDHHYERKGICYILIAYQPHTGQRVVQITERRRGQEYARFMHDLKTKHNPDADSLQIVQDNLNIHSPSSFYTIFSPEEAFALAQHFQMVYTPVNGSWLNMVEIELSVITRQVLDRRIDSKELLETVVLALVNERNEQSATIQWQFTPALARQKFQRFYPVLDTDSDDQPVS
;
A
#
# COMPACT_ATOMS: atom_id res chain seq x y z
N MET A 1 -8.74 31.16 6.86
CA MET A 1 -8.55 29.95 6.04
C MET A 1 -8.17 28.83 6.99
N THR A 2 -9.08 27.89 7.25
CA THR A 2 -8.76 26.68 8.01
C THR A 2 -7.75 25.87 7.19
N PRO A 3 -6.61 25.43 7.76
CA PRO A 3 -5.67 24.61 7.02
C PRO A 3 -6.38 23.33 6.57
N ARG A 4 -6.37 23.05 5.26
CA ARG A 4 -6.76 21.74 4.74
C ARG A 4 -5.86 20.71 5.39
N ILE A 5 -6.43 19.80 6.18
CA ILE A 5 -5.71 18.61 6.62
C ILE A 5 -5.58 17.74 5.37
N LEU A 6 -4.50 17.93 4.62
CA LEU A 6 -4.11 16.98 3.57
C LEU A 6 -3.55 15.75 4.28
N SER A 7 -4.43 14.78 4.57
CA SER A 7 -3.99 13.44 4.94
C SER A 7 -3.48 12.75 3.67
N GLY A 8 -2.16 12.54 3.64
CA GLY A 8 -1.47 11.83 2.56
C GLY A 8 -1.17 10.39 2.98
N GLY A 9 -1.38 9.46 2.06
CA GLY A 9 -1.06 8.05 2.25
C GLY A 9 -0.56 7.40 0.97
N CYS A 10 -0.27 6.12 1.09
CA CYS A 10 0.17 5.28 -0.01
C CYS A 10 -0.56 3.94 0.08
N TYR A 11 -0.87 3.34 -1.07
CA TYR A 11 -1.66 2.12 -1.20
C TYR A 11 -0.98 1.14 -2.14
N ASP A 12 -1.10 -0.15 -1.82
CA ASP A 12 -0.71 -1.25 -2.69
C ASP A 12 -1.36 -2.55 -2.21
N GLU A 13 -1.19 -3.61 -2.98
CA GLU A 13 -1.61 -4.94 -2.58
C GLU A 13 -0.61 -6.05 -2.91
N LYS A 14 -0.64 -7.11 -2.08
CA LYS A 14 0.25 -8.26 -2.22
C LYS A 14 -0.54 -9.57 -2.33
N PRO A 15 -0.32 -10.38 -3.36
CA PRO A 15 -0.83 -11.75 -3.39
C PRO A 15 -0.11 -12.61 -2.33
N CYS A 16 -0.88 -13.40 -1.60
CA CYS A 16 -0.41 -14.37 -0.62
C CYS A 16 -0.98 -15.75 -0.96
N GLN A 17 -0.11 -16.74 -1.14
CA GLN A 17 -0.55 -18.12 -1.36
C GLN A 17 -0.92 -18.74 -0.02
N LEU A 18 -2.07 -19.40 0.03
CA LEU A 18 -2.47 -20.20 1.18
C LEU A 18 -1.88 -21.60 1.04
N LEU A 19 -1.03 -21.97 2.00
CA LEU A 19 -0.27 -23.21 2.01
C LEU A 19 -0.57 -23.97 3.30
N GLY A 20 -1.18 -25.14 3.17
CA GLY A 20 -1.36 -26.10 4.25
C GLY A 20 -0.21 -27.09 4.34
N ASP A 21 -0.01 -27.65 5.53
CA ASP A 21 0.93 -28.74 5.73
C ASP A 21 0.30 -30.08 5.36
N THR A 22 0.97 -30.86 4.50
CA THR A 22 0.52 -32.22 4.14
C THR A 22 0.88 -33.23 5.23
N ILE A 23 1.86 -32.92 6.08
CA ILE A 23 2.30 -33.72 7.23
C ILE A 23 2.42 -32.78 8.43
N VAL A 24 1.91 -33.20 9.59
CA VAL A 24 1.99 -32.42 10.85
C VAL A 24 3.45 -32.00 11.10
N PRO A 25 3.76 -30.68 11.14
CA PRO A 25 5.13 -30.25 11.32
C PRO A 25 5.65 -30.64 12.71
N ILE A 26 6.95 -30.96 12.80
CA ILE A 26 7.56 -31.37 14.07
C ILE A 26 7.75 -30.13 14.94
N GLU A 27 7.16 -30.16 16.13
CA GLU A 27 7.25 -29.06 17.12
C GLU A 27 8.70 -28.65 17.43
N MET A 28 8.86 -27.38 17.80
CA MET A 28 10.14 -26.86 18.26
C MET A 28 10.61 -27.58 19.52
N LYS A 29 11.91 -27.89 19.55
CA LYS A 29 12.65 -28.28 20.76
C LYS A 29 13.70 -27.21 21.05
N PRO A 30 14.15 -27.02 22.31
CA PRO A 30 15.23 -26.07 22.61
C PRO A 30 16.43 -26.26 21.67
N GLY A 31 16.82 -25.19 20.97
CA GLY A 31 17.92 -25.21 19.98
C GLY A 31 17.56 -25.74 18.59
N LYS A 32 16.31 -26.12 18.31
CA LYS A 32 15.84 -26.58 16.98
C LYS A 32 14.62 -25.79 16.52
N LYS A 33 14.79 -25.07 15.40
CA LYS A 33 13.70 -24.39 14.68
C LYS A 33 12.67 -25.41 14.17
N TRP A 34 11.45 -24.95 13.87
CA TRP A 34 10.42 -25.72 13.18
C TRP A 34 10.99 -26.40 11.93
N ARG A 35 10.62 -27.67 11.71
CA ARG A 35 10.94 -28.42 10.48
C ARG A 35 9.65 -28.71 9.75
N TYR A 36 9.50 -28.11 8.58
CA TYR A 36 8.41 -28.39 7.65
C TYR A 36 8.83 -29.51 6.71
N ASP A 37 7.91 -30.43 6.41
CA ASP A 37 8.10 -31.35 5.30
C ASP A 37 8.02 -30.58 3.96
N HIS A 38 8.72 -31.06 2.94
CA HIS A 38 8.76 -30.39 1.63
C HIS A 38 7.38 -30.38 0.94
N HIS A 39 6.52 -31.34 1.25
CA HIS A 39 5.16 -31.41 0.72
C HIS A 39 4.24 -30.38 1.39
N TYR A 40 3.48 -29.66 0.58
CA TYR A 40 2.46 -28.70 1.00
C TYR A 40 1.22 -28.86 0.14
N GLU A 41 0.06 -28.49 0.70
CA GLU A 41 -1.19 -28.38 -0.02
C GLU A 41 -1.46 -26.92 -0.38
N ARG A 42 -1.74 -26.64 -1.66
CA ARG A 42 -2.12 -25.29 -2.09
C ARG A 42 -3.62 -25.10 -1.89
N LYS A 43 -4.00 -24.22 -0.96
CA LYS A 43 -5.39 -23.94 -0.58
C LYS A 43 -5.98 -22.70 -1.24
N GLY A 44 -5.23 -22.05 -2.12
CA GLY A 44 -5.70 -20.89 -2.91
C GLY A 44 -4.76 -19.69 -2.81
N ILE A 45 -5.27 -18.52 -3.17
CA ILE A 45 -4.58 -17.24 -3.12
C ILE A 45 -5.51 -16.22 -2.48
N CYS A 46 -4.98 -15.44 -1.55
CA CYS A 46 -5.61 -14.23 -1.04
C CYS A 46 -4.76 -13.01 -1.38
N TYR A 47 -5.29 -11.82 -1.14
CA TYR A 47 -4.62 -10.55 -1.37
C TYR A 47 -4.67 -9.73 -0.09
N ILE A 48 -3.53 -9.18 0.28
CA ILE A 48 -3.39 -8.21 1.36
C ILE A 48 -3.49 -6.84 0.69
N LEU A 49 -4.57 -6.11 0.92
CA LEU A 49 -4.73 -4.73 0.49
C LEU A 49 -4.33 -3.84 1.67
N ILE A 50 -3.44 -2.88 1.45
CA ILE A 50 -2.92 -2.05 2.53
C ILE A 50 -2.79 -0.60 2.11
N ALA A 51 -3.17 0.30 3.02
CA ALA A 51 -2.81 1.71 2.96
C ALA A 51 -1.96 2.08 4.17
N TYR A 52 -0.97 2.95 3.95
CA TYR A 52 -0.07 3.47 4.98
C TYR A 52 -0.01 5.00 4.92
N GLN A 53 -0.12 5.65 6.07
CA GLN A 53 0.01 7.10 6.25
C GLN A 53 1.36 7.41 6.90
N PRO A 54 2.35 7.92 6.14
CA PRO A 54 3.70 8.14 6.67
C PRO A 54 3.76 9.11 7.86
N HIS A 55 2.94 10.17 7.82
CA HIS A 55 2.95 11.24 8.81
C HIS A 55 2.44 10.79 10.19
N THR A 56 1.45 9.91 10.21
CA THR A 56 0.80 9.43 11.44
C THR A 56 1.30 8.06 11.87
N GLY A 57 1.96 7.33 10.96
CA GLY A 57 2.29 5.93 11.19
C GLY A 57 1.04 5.05 11.24
N GLN A 58 -0.07 5.43 10.63
CA GLN A 58 -1.30 4.62 10.63
C GLN A 58 -1.39 3.74 9.39
N ARG A 59 -1.93 2.53 9.57
CA ARG A 59 -2.11 1.52 8.53
C ARG A 59 -3.53 1.01 8.54
N VAL A 60 -4.09 0.79 7.36
CA VAL A 60 -5.37 0.12 7.15
C VAL A 60 -5.10 -1.10 6.28
N VAL A 61 -5.62 -2.25 6.69
CA VAL A 61 -5.41 -3.52 5.96
C VAL A 61 -6.72 -4.27 5.79
N GLN A 62 -6.90 -4.92 4.64
CA GLN A 62 -8.00 -5.83 4.38
C GLN A 62 -7.48 -7.08 3.65
N ILE A 63 -8.00 -8.25 4.00
CA ILE A 63 -7.70 -9.51 3.31
C ILE A 63 -8.86 -9.88 2.40
N THR A 64 -8.57 -10.05 1.10
CA THR A 64 -9.57 -10.42 0.10
C THR A 64 -9.18 -11.69 -0.64
N GLU A 65 -10.16 -12.41 -1.18
CA GLU A 65 -9.91 -13.60 -2.04
C GLU A 65 -9.60 -13.20 -3.49
N ARG A 66 -9.90 -11.97 -3.87
CA ARG A 66 -9.75 -11.45 -5.23
C ARG A 66 -9.20 -10.03 -5.22
N ARG A 67 -8.55 -9.67 -6.33
CA ARG A 67 -8.00 -8.34 -6.59
C ARG A 67 -8.64 -7.74 -7.84
N ARG A 68 -9.88 -7.28 -7.73
CA ARG A 68 -10.61 -6.58 -8.81
C ARG A 68 -10.90 -5.14 -8.40
N GLY A 69 -11.35 -4.34 -9.35
CA GLY A 69 -11.76 -2.94 -9.12
C GLY A 69 -12.77 -2.79 -7.99
N GLN A 70 -13.70 -3.73 -7.81
CA GLN A 70 -14.66 -3.69 -6.70
C GLN A 70 -14.04 -3.92 -5.31
N GLU A 71 -12.98 -4.72 -5.20
CA GLU A 71 -12.26 -4.88 -3.93
C GLU A 71 -11.47 -3.62 -3.60
N TYR A 72 -10.78 -3.04 -4.59
CA TYR A 72 -10.13 -1.73 -4.46
C TYR A 72 -11.14 -0.63 -4.09
N ALA A 73 -12.28 -0.55 -4.78
CA ALA A 73 -13.30 0.46 -4.53
C ALA A 73 -13.86 0.40 -3.11
N ARG A 74 -14.16 -0.81 -2.60
CA ARG A 74 -14.58 -1.00 -1.21
C ARG A 74 -13.51 -0.60 -0.20
N PHE A 75 -12.25 -0.95 -0.47
CA PHE A 75 -11.14 -0.55 0.37
C PHE A 75 -11.02 0.98 0.45
N MET A 76 -11.06 1.67 -0.69
CA MET A 76 -10.98 3.14 -0.75
C MET A 76 -12.20 3.81 -0.10
N HIS A 77 -13.40 3.26 -0.28
CA HIS A 77 -14.58 3.73 0.41
C HIS A 77 -14.43 3.63 1.94
N ASP A 78 -13.94 2.50 2.46
CA ASP A 78 -13.67 2.31 3.88
C ASP A 78 -12.57 3.25 4.38
N LEU A 79 -11.50 3.44 3.59
CA LEU A 79 -10.42 4.37 3.91
C LEU A 79 -10.94 5.80 4.10
N LYS A 80 -11.88 6.24 3.26
CA LYS A 80 -12.56 7.54 3.38
C LYS A 80 -13.54 7.56 4.57
N THR A 81 -14.47 6.62 4.62
CA THR A 81 -15.61 6.69 5.55
C THR A 81 -15.29 6.30 6.99
N LYS A 82 -14.42 5.30 7.19
CA LYS A 82 -14.12 4.75 8.52
C LYS A 82 -12.84 5.31 9.11
N HIS A 83 -11.83 5.54 8.27
CA HIS A 83 -10.49 5.88 8.74
C HIS A 83 -10.13 7.37 8.59
N ASN A 84 -10.80 8.09 7.68
CA ASN A 84 -10.54 9.50 7.42
C ASN A 84 -11.82 10.30 7.16
N PRO A 85 -12.87 10.18 8.00
CA PRO A 85 -14.17 10.80 7.73
C PRO A 85 -14.11 12.34 7.67
N ASP A 86 -13.18 12.93 8.41
CA ASP A 86 -13.02 14.39 8.55
C ASP A 86 -12.03 14.99 7.56
N ALA A 87 -11.42 14.17 6.69
CA ALA A 87 -10.52 14.67 5.66
C ALA A 87 -11.32 15.33 4.53
N ASP A 88 -10.90 16.53 4.09
CA ASP A 88 -11.51 17.15 2.91
C ASP A 88 -11.18 16.38 1.63
N SER A 89 -9.92 15.92 1.53
CA SER A 89 -9.41 15.12 0.43
C SER A 89 -8.20 14.29 0.85
N LEU A 90 -8.02 13.12 0.24
CA LEU A 90 -6.89 12.23 0.48
C LEU A 90 -5.96 12.15 -0.72
N GLN A 91 -4.67 12.44 -0.52
CA GLN A 91 -3.65 12.15 -1.54
C GLN A 91 -3.15 10.73 -1.36
N ILE A 92 -3.24 9.91 -2.41
CA ILE A 92 -2.88 8.49 -2.37
C ILE A 92 -1.84 8.18 -3.44
N VAL A 93 -0.64 7.80 -3.00
CA VAL A 93 0.42 7.29 -3.86
C VAL A 93 0.20 5.80 -4.13
N GLN A 94 0.20 5.38 -5.39
CA GLN A 94 0.02 3.98 -5.79
C GLN A 94 0.70 3.67 -7.13
N ASP A 95 0.75 2.40 -7.54
CA ASP A 95 1.24 2.02 -8.87
C ASP A 95 0.19 2.25 -9.97
N ASN A 96 0.56 1.98 -11.24
CA ASN A 96 -0.29 2.19 -12.41
C ASN A 96 -1.17 0.97 -12.77
N LEU A 97 -1.56 0.14 -11.80
CA LEU A 97 -2.46 -0.98 -12.09
C LEU A 97 -3.82 -0.45 -12.62
N ASN A 98 -4.42 -1.17 -13.58
CA ASN A 98 -5.66 -0.74 -14.23
C ASN A 98 -6.84 -0.52 -13.26
N ILE A 99 -6.84 -1.20 -12.11
CA ILE A 99 -7.86 -1.04 -11.07
C ILE A 99 -7.61 0.19 -10.17
N HIS A 100 -6.41 0.78 -10.19
CA HIS A 100 -6.07 2.02 -9.47
C HIS A 100 -6.56 3.21 -10.27
N SER A 101 -7.87 3.32 -10.43
CA SER A 101 -8.47 4.42 -11.17
C SER A 101 -9.85 4.76 -10.62
N PRO A 102 -10.32 6.00 -10.84
CA PRO A 102 -11.68 6.38 -10.45
C PRO A 102 -12.77 5.50 -11.07
N SER A 103 -12.50 4.89 -12.24
CA SER A 103 -13.44 3.99 -12.90
C SER A 103 -13.82 2.78 -12.04
N SER A 104 -12.92 2.32 -11.16
CA SER A 104 -13.19 1.22 -10.23
C SER A 104 -14.34 1.54 -9.28
N PHE A 105 -14.55 2.80 -8.89
CA PHE A 105 -15.65 3.18 -8.00
C PHE A 105 -17.03 2.94 -8.64
N TYR A 106 -17.13 3.19 -9.95
CA TYR A 106 -18.35 2.98 -10.73
C TYR A 106 -18.69 1.50 -10.96
N THR A 107 -17.78 0.57 -10.60
CA THR A 107 -18.06 -0.87 -10.72
C THR A 107 -19.02 -1.38 -9.66
N ILE A 108 -19.22 -0.63 -8.57
CA ILE A 108 -20.00 -1.08 -7.41
C ILE A 108 -20.86 -0.01 -6.76
N PHE A 109 -20.44 1.26 -6.78
CA PHE A 109 -21.19 2.34 -6.15
C PHE A 109 -22.13 3.02 -7.14
N SER A 110 -23.14 3.71 -6.61
CA SER A 110 -24.00 4.58 -7.42
C SER A 110 -23.17 5.66 -8.12
N PRO A 111 -23.59 6.20 -9.28
CA PRO A 111 -22.84 7.24 -9.98
C PRO A 111 -22.51 8.47 -9.12
N GLU A 112 -23.43 8.88 -8.24
CA GLU A 112 -23.25 10.01 -7.32
C GLU A 112 -22.15 9.72 -6.29
N GLU A 113 -22.22 8.56 -5.63
CA GLU A 113 -21.25 8.13 -4.63
C GLU A 113 -19.86 7.87 -5.25
N ALA A 114 -19.81 7.21 -6.41
CA ALA A 114 -18.58 6.96 -7.15
C ALA A 114 -17.91 8.28 -7.57
N PHE A 115 -18.69 9.26 -8.03
CA PHE A 115 -18.19 10.60 -8.35
C PHE A 115 -17.65 11.31 -7.11
N ALA A 116 -18.37 11.25 -5.99
CA ALA A 116 -17.89 11.85 -4.73
C ALA A 116 -16.57 11.23 -4.26
N LEU A 117 -16.42 9.90 -4.34
CA LEU A 117 -15.15 9.22 -4.06
C LEU A 117 -14.04 9.66 -5.02
N ALA A 118 -14.33 9.74 -6.32
CA ALA A 118 -13.38 10.19 -7.34
C ALA A 118 -12.87 11.61 -7.10
N GLN A 119 -13.72 12.51 -6.59
CA GLN A 119 -13.31 13.88 -6.24
C GLN A 119 -12.55 13.95 -4.92
N HIS A 120 -12.82 13.04 -3.99
CA HIS A 120 -12.16 13.01 -2.69
C HIS A 120 -10.71 12.50 -2.77
N PHE A 121 -10.42 11.56 -3.66
CA PHE A 121 -9.08 10.98 -3.81
C PHE A 121 -8.24 11.67 -4.88
N GLN A 122 -7.15 12.32 -4.45
CA GLN A 122 -6.07 12.77 -5.32
C GLN A 122 -5.10 11.62 -5.58
N MET A 123 -5.31 10.89 -6.67
CA MET A 123 -4.48 9.73 -7.03
C MET A 123 -3.15 10.19 -7.65
N VAL A 124 -2.03 9.82 -7.00
CA VAL A 124 -0.66 10.08 -7.46
C VAL A 124 -0.05 8.76 -7.86
N TYR A 125 0.31 8.61 -9.13
CA TYR A 125 0.88 7.35 -9.60
C TYR A 125 2.39 7.40 -9.60
N THR A 126 3.01 6.29 -9.18
CA THR A 126 4.45 6.09 -9.35
C THR A 126 4.79 5.99 -10.85
N PRO A 127 6.01 6.36 -11.26
CA PRO A 127 6.47 6.10 -12.63
C PRO A 127 6.35 4.62 -13.00
N VAL A 128 6.27 4.31 -14.29
CA VAL A 128 6.32 2.92 -14.77
C VAL A 128 7.60 2.25 -14.26
N ASN A 129 7.49 1.05 -13.70
CA ASN A 129 8.57 0.32 -13.01
C ASN A 129 9.16 1.07 -11.79
N GLY A 130 8.41 2.02 -11.23
CA GLY A 130 8.79 2.86 -10.10
C GLY A 130 8.15 2.47 -8.77
N SER A 131 7.64 1.24 -8.61
CA SER A 131 6.94 0.81 -7.38
C SER A 131 7.80 0.93 -6.13
N TRP A 132 9.14 0.87 -6.26
CA TRP A 132 10.09 1.12 -5.15
C TRP A 132 9.98 2.52 -4.52
N LEU A 133 9.30 3.47 -5.17
CA LEU A 133 8.95 4.78 -4.59
C LEU A 133 7.69 4.75 -3.72
N ASN A 134 6.91 3.67 -3.77
CA ASN A 134 5.69 3.52 -2.99
C ASN A 134 6.03 3.07 -1.56
N MET A 135 5.90 3.95 -0.57
CA MET A 135 6.37 3.66 0.80
C MET A 135 5.66 2.46 1.44
N VAL A 136 4.43 2.15 1.01
CA VAL A 136 3.67 0.99 1.51
C VAL A 136 4.35 -0.35 1.19
N GLU A 137 5.21 -0.41 0.16
CA GLU A 137 5.99 -1.61 -0.17
C GLU A 137 6.95 -2.00 0.96
N ILE A 138 7.41 -1.02 1.75
CA ILE A 138 8.21 -1.27 2.95
C ILE A 138 7.34 -1.95 4.01
N GLU A 139 6.08 -1.55 4.17
CA GLU A 139 5.15 -2.21 5.10
C GLU A 139 4.79 -3.63 4.64
N LEU A 140 4.55 -3.82 3.35
CA LEU A 140 4.39 -5.17 2.77
C LEU A 140 5.63 -6.03 3.01
N SER A 141 6.83 -5.44 2.96
CA SER A 141 8.08 -6.13 3.29
C SER A 141 8.16 -6.52 4.78
N VAL A 142 7.68 -5.67 5.69
CA VAL A 142 7.57 -5.98 7.13
C VAL A 142 6.60 -7.14 7.34
N ILE A 143 5.39 -7.07 6.78
CA ILE A 143 4.40 -8.15 6.86
C ILE A 143 4.98 -9.46 6.31
N THR A 144 5.67 -9.40 5.17
CA THR A 144 6.30 -10.58 4.57
C THR A 144 7.30 -11.24 5.51
N ARG A 145 8.14 -10.44 6.18
CA ARG A 145 9.19 -10.96 7.08
C ARG A 145 8.69 -11.42 8.43
N GLN A 146 7.62 -10.83 8.95
CA GLN A 146 7.15 -11.10 10.32
C GLN A 146 5.92 -11.99 10.40
N VAL A 147 5.16 -12.10 9.30
CA VAL A 147 3.91 -12.86 9.24
C VAL A 147 3.99 -13.99 8.24
N LEU A 148 4.52 -13.72 7.05
CA LEU A 148 4.54 -14.65 5.91
C LEU A 148 5.84 -15.46 5.81
N ASP A 149 6.67 -15.46 6.86
CA ASP A 149 7.87 -16.31 6.97
C ASP A 149 7.53 -17.78 7.31
N ARG A 150 6.24 -18.07 7.47
CA ARG A 150 5.65 -19.38 7.74
C ARG A 150 4.48 -19.67 6.81
N ARG A 151 4.08 -20.95 6.76
CA ARG A 151 2.89 -21.39 6.04
C ARG A 151 1.63 -20.89 6.75
N ILE A 152 0.68 -20.38 5.97
CA ILE A 152 -0.63 -19.94 6.41
C ILE A 152 -1.64 -20.61 5.49
N ASP A 153 -2.54 -21.40 6.05
CA ASP A 153 -3.34 -22.34 5.30
C ASP A 153 -4.77 -21.87 5.02
N SER A 154 -5.16 -20.75 5.61
CA SER A 154 -6.53 -20.22 5.59
C SER A 154 -6.54 -18.70 5.56
N LYS A 155 -7.59 -18.12 4.97
CA LYS A 155 -7.80 -16.68 4.92
C LYS A 155 -7.98 -16.11 6.32
N GLU A 156 -8.71 -16.82 7.17
CA GLU A 156 -9.06 -16.42 8.54
C GLU A 156 -7.80 -16.30 9.41
N LEU A 157 -6.89 -17.26 9.28
CA LEU A 157 -5.60 -17.20 9.96
C LEU A 157 -4.78 -16.02 9.42
N LEU A 158 -4.67 -15.87 8.09
CA LEU A 158 -3.95 -14.76 7.45
C LEU A 158 -4.45 -13.41 7.97
N GLU A 159 -5.76 -13.21 7.97
CA GLU A 159 -6.42 -12.00 8.46
C GLU A 159 -6.12 -11.74 9.92
N THR A 160 -6.24 -12.76 10.78
CA THR A 160 -5.93 -12.64 12.21
C THR A 160 -4.48 -12.18 12.44
N VAL A 161 -3.51 -12.82 11.79
CA VAL A 161 -2.09 -12.55 12.05
C VAL A 161 -1.61 -11.24 11.43
N VAL A 162 -2.14 -10.87 10.26
CA VAL A 162 -1.84 -9.58 9.63
C VAL A 162 -2.45 -8.43 10.43
N LEU A 163 -3.71 -8.56 10.88
CA LEU A 163 -4.36 -7.55 11.71
C LEU A 163 -3.64 -7.37 13.06
N ALA A 164 -3.21 -8.45 13.70
CA ALA A 164 -2.45 -8.37 14.95
C ALA A 164 -1.17 -7.53 14.79
N LEU A 165 -0.37 -7.81 13.74
CA LEU A 165 0.83 -7.03 13.45
C LEU A 165 0.51 -5.56 13.13
N VAL A 166 -0.51 -5.32 12.30
CA VAL A 166 -0.89 -3.97 11.90
C VAL A 166 -1.35 -3.15 13.11
N ASN A 167 -2.15 -3.74 14.00
CA ASN A 167 -2.61 -3.09 15.23
C ASN A 167 -1.44 -2.73 16.15
N GLU A 168 -0.52 -3.67 16.39
CA GLU A 168 0.69 -3.41 17.18
C GLU A 168 1.50 -2.24 16.61
N ARG A 169 1.71 -2.23 15.29
CA ARG A 169 2.46 -1.15 14.62
C ARG A 169 1.73 0.20 14.68
N ASN A 170 0.40 0.19 14.60
CA ASN A 170 -0.43 1.40 14.72
C ASN A 170 -0.42 1.95 16.15
N GLU A 171 -0.49 1.09 17.17
CA GLU A 171 -0.38 1.48 18.59
C GLU A 171 1.00 2.11 18.88
N GLN A 172 2.05 1.56 18.30
CA GLN A 172 3.40 2.11 18.40
C GLN A 172 3.61 3.37 17.54
N SER A 173 2.63 3.73 16.69
CA SER A 173 2.78 4.77 15.65
C SER A 173 4.08 4.59 14.86
N ALA A 174 4.42 3.34 14.53
CA ALA A 174 5.68 3.02 13.87
C ALA A 174 5.76 3.76 12.53
N THR A 175 6.84 4.48 12.29
CA THR A 175 7.07 5.23 11.05
C THR A 175 8.18 4.64 10.20
N ILE A 176 8.19 5.00 8.92
CA ILE A 176 9.26 4.66 7.99
C ILE A 176 10.26 5.81 7.94
N GLN A 177 11.53 5.52 8.19
CA GLN A 177 12.62 6.46 7.92
C GLN A 177 12.93 6.48 6.42
N TRP A 178 12.29 7.41 5.71
CA TRP A 178 12.47 7.56 4.27
C TRP A 178 13.78 8.27 3.93
N GLN A 179 14.64 7.62 3.14
CA GLN A 179 15.96 8.16 2.79
C GLN A 179 16.02 8.77 1.38
N PHE A 180 14.99 8.56 0.55
CA PHE A 180 14.99 9.06 -0.82
C PHE A 180 14.46 10.51 -0.88
N THR A 181 15.39 11.45 -0.78
CA THR A 181 15.09 12.89 -0.71
C THR A 181 14.76 13.49 -2.09
N PRO A 182 14.12 14.68 -2.14
CA PRO A 182 13.93 15.41 -3.39
C PRO A 182 15.23 15.69 -4.16
N ALA A 183 16.36 15.88 -3.47
CA ALA A 183 17.66 16.07 -4.13
C ALA A 183 18.11 14.79 -4.85
N LEU A 184 18.01 13.63 -4.20
CA LEU A 184 18.27 12.33 -4.82
C LEU A 184 17.30 12.04 -5.95
N ALA A 185 16.03 12.45 -5.82
CA ALA A 185 15.05 12.34 -6.89
C ALA A 185 15.45 13.16 -8.12
N ARG A 186 15.86 14.42 -7.94
CA ARG A 186 16.33 15.28 -9.04
C ARG A 186 17.52 14.67 -9.77
N GLN A 187 18.47 14.12 -9.03
CA GLN A 187 19.62 13.42 -9.61
C GLN A 187 19.21 12.14 -10.36
N LYS A 188 18.42 11.27 -9.72
CA LYS A 188 18.00 9.99 -10.30
C LYS A 188 17.12 10.16 -11.54
N PHE A 189 16.27 11.19 -11.54
CA PHE A 189 15.34 11.50 -12.62
C PHE A 189 15.84 12.64 -13.51
N GLN A 190 17.13 12.99 -13.48
CA GLN A 190 17.71 14.13 -14.20
C GLN A 190 17.28 14.20 -15.67
N ARG A 191 17.19 13.04 -16.35
CA ARG A 191 16.80 12.94 -17.77
C ARG A 191 15.37 13.40 -18.06
N PHE A 192 14.52 13.52 -17.04
CA PHE A 192 13.14 13.95 -17.13
C PHE A 192 12.95 15.41 -16.74
N TYR A 193 13.97 16.07 -16.19
CA TYR A 193 13.92 17.49 -15.91
C TYR A 193 14.34 18.27 -17.18
N PRO A 194 13.62 19.34 -17.52
CA PRO A 194 14.06 20.23 -18.59
C PRO A 194 15.42 20.82 -18.23
N VAL A 195 16.36 20.78 -19.18
CA VAL A 195 17.57 21.60 -19.10
C VAL A 195 17.12 23.03 -19.31
N LEU A 196 17.28 23.87 -18.30
CA LEU A 196 17.04 25.29 -18.47
C LEU A 196 18.24 25.85 -19.24
N ASP A 197 18.02 26.29 -20.48
CA ASP A 197 19.01 27.05 -21.23
C ASP A 197 19.26 28.35 -20.47
N THR A 198 20.40 28.45 -19.80
CA THR A 198 20.89 29.69 -19.19
C THR A 198 21.59 30.52 -20.26
N ASP A 199 20.87 30.95 -21.29
CA ASP A 199 21.37 31.89 -22.30
C ASP A 199 20.18 32.58 -23.00
N SER A 200 19.66 33.66 -22.40
CA SER A 200 19.08 34.83 -23.10
C SER A 200 18.36 35.76 -22.12
N ASP A 201 19.01 36.87 -21.81
CA ASP A 201 18.48 38.24 -21.60
C ASP A 201 19.24 38.95 -20.48
N ASP A 202 20.49 39.30 -20.81
CA ASP A 202 21.13 40.47 -20.23
C ASP A 202 21.78 41.24 -21.40
N GLN A 203 20.93 41.91 -22.19
CA GLN A 203 21.38 42.98 -23.08
C GLN A 203 20.99 44.31 -22.43
N PRO A 204 21.96 45.18 -22.08
CA PRO A 204 21.65 46.48 -21.50
C PRO A 204 20.97 47.34 -22.57
N VAL A 205 19.79 47.86 -22.23
CA VAL A 205 19.08 48.85 -23.05
C VAL A 205 19.92 50.12 -23.08
N SER A 206 20.42 50.47 -24.27
CA SER A 206 21.11 51.72 -24.59
C SER A 206 20.17 52.91 -24.65
#